data_AF-A0A9D1PNK7-F1
#
_entry.id   AF-A0A9D1PNK7-F1
#
_cell.length_a   1.000
_cell.length_b   1.000
_cell.length_c   1.000
_cell.angle_alpha   90.00
_cell.angle_beta   90.00
_cell.angle_gamma   90.00
#
_symmetry.space_group_name_H-M   'P 1'
#
loop_
_entity.id
_entity.type
_entity.pdbx_description
1 polymer ?
#
loop_
_entity_poly.entity_id
_entity_poly.type
_entity_poly.pdbx_seq_one_letter_code
_entity_poly.pdbx_strand_id
1 'polypeptide(L)'
;MKKYMKLISVAVMIVVIYTVFFISGKEMTASFPQIKFHHIEGDASLVESLAIFGSINTGNYFFDETFKYDKSGTTYEADLPWLERLDGFSSEQMERLNKKYPSFMRGKDNYDSYFFESDEIVAYVGFSSMNWEMAPEKFEVHLLDRASEQVTKLTVDIPDVLDYWYLDIRNVYYEDGKIFVTTVNYKEDAVVSSEYGNYAEEVVIYTFDMENEQLENTTSIHTVNALEDDQGFAYANVLVADKDKGSLYLVDSNEIYSEDGSSSMKLNTVMHIDVASQKKKEIKVEKEVKGGVPVQADAKDLYFLQDKDGKAALMKYNVENGEMISKLIFDEGLSYDDAQGSYIEVINGELYYIPTFMYNDDTAKIAVLDTNTLDKKYVGELTVENRQQMNEFLEIYINEAYIKE
;
A
#
# COMPACT_ATOMS: atom_id res chain seq x y z
N MET A 1 -52.13 20.87 17.19
CA MET A 1 -51.31 19.80 17.80
C MET A 1 -51.47 18.43 17.12
N LYS A 2 -52.69 17.88 16.89
CA LYS A 2 -52.88 16.57 16.20
C LYS A 2 -52.21 16.43 14.82
N LYS A 3 -52.09 17.54 14.06
CA LYS A 3 -51.45 17.56 12.73
C LYS A 3 -49.93 17.29 12.78
N TYR A 4 -49.27 17.66 13.89
CA TYR A 4 -47.84 17.44 14.09
C TYR A 4 -47.53 16.14 14.84
N MET A 5 -48.50 15.54 15.54
CA MET A 5 -48.28 14.29 16.28
C MET A 5 -47.82 13.15 15.38
N LYS A 6 -48.35 13.03 14.16
CA LYS A 6 -47.89 12.01 13.20
C LYS A 6 -46.44 12.24 12.77
N LEU A 7 -46.07 13.50 12.55
CA LEU A 7 -44.70 13.88 12.18
C LEU A 7 -43.72 13.62 13.33
N ILE A 8 -44.12 13.97 14.55
CA ILE A 8 -43.36 13.68 15.78
C ILE A 8 -43.21 12.17 15.98
N SER A 9 -44.28 11.39 15.78
CA SER A 9 -44.21 9.92 15.88
C SER A 9 -43.25 9.31 14.85
N VAL A 10 -43.24 9.81 13.62
CA VAL A 10 -42.27 9.37 12.59
C VAL A 10 -40.85 9.77 12.99
N ALA A 11 -40.62 11.00 13.43
CA ALA A 11 -39.30 11.44 13.89
C ALA A 11 -38.79 10.61 15.08
N VAL A 12 -39.65 10.32 16.06
CA VAL A 12 -39.32 9.46 17.21
C VAL A 12 -39.02 8.03 16.74
N MET A 13 -39.81 7.49 15.82
CA MET A 13 -39.57 6.16 15.27
C MET A 13 -38.22 6.08 14.54
N ILE A 14 -37.86 7.09 13.75
CA ILE A 14 -36.55 7.19 13.11
C ILE A 14 -35.45 7.19 14.18
N VAL A 15 -35.53 8.04 15.20
CA VAL A 15 -34.53 8.07 16.28
C VAL A 15 -34.40 6.72 16.98
N VAL A 16 -35.51 6.03 17.25
CA VAL A 16 -35.48 4.70 17.88
C VAL A 16 -34.83 3.65 16.98
N ILE A 17 -35.18 3.61 15.69
CA ILE A 17 -34.57 2.68 14.73
C ILE A 17 -33.06 2.93 14.63
N TYR A 18 -32.64 4.19 14.48
CA TYR A 18 -31.23 4.57 14.46
C TYR A 18 -30.53 4.13 15.74
N THR A 19 -31.09 4.42 16.91
CA THR A 19 -30.49 4.05 18.20
C THR A 19 -30.35 2.53 18.35
N VAL A 20 -31.38 1.74 18.01
CA VAL A 20 -31.32 0.28 18.09
C VAL A 20 -30.27 -0.28 17.12
N PHE A 21 -30.25 0.21 15.88
CA PHE A 21 -29.30 -0.25 14.87
C PHE A 21 -27.84 -0.02 15.32
N PHE A 22 -27.52 1.17 15.84
CA PHE A 22 -26.17 1.49 16.30
C PHE A 22 -25.75 0.72 17.56
N ILE A 23 -26.66 0.52 18.52
CA ILE A 23 -26.35 -0.26 19.73
C ILE A 23 -26.10 -1.73 19.36
N SER A 24 -26.95 -2.31 18.51
CA SER A 24 -26.79 -3.71 18.09
C SER A 24 -25.52 -3.96 17.29
N GLY A 25 -25.07 -2.99 16.46
CA GLY A 25 -23.78 -3.08 15.76
C GLY A 25 -22.59 -3.13 16.74
N LYS A 26 -22.56 -2.23 17.72
CA LYS A 26 -21.48 -2.18 18.72
C LYS A 26 -21.45 -3.38 19.66
N GLU A 27 -22.62 -3.93 20.00
CA GLU A 27 -22.69 -5.18 20.79
C GLU A 27 -22.16 -6.38 19.99
N MET A 28 -22.31 -6.37 18.66
CA MET A 28 -21.79 -7.40 17.77
C MET A 28 -20.26 -7.32 17.65
N THR A 29 -19.70 -6.14 17.41
CA THR A 29 -18.25 -5.96 17.26
C THR A 29 -17.48 -6.12 18.58
N ALA A 30 -18.15 -5.97 19.72
CA ALA A 30 -17.54 -6.23 21.03
C ALA A 30 -17.06 -7.68 21.23
N SER A 31 -17.59 -8.64 20.46
CA SER A 31 -17.10 -10.02 20.46
C SER A 31 -15.99 -10.30 19.44
N PHE A 32 -15.65 -9.32 18.59
CA PHE A 32 -14.65 -9.50 17.55
C PHE A 32 -13.21 -9.42 18.12
N PRO A 33 -12.22 -9.98 17.39
CA PRO A 33 -10.86 -10.13 17.89
C PRO A 33 -10.13 -8.79 18.03
N GLN A 34 -9.81 -8.40 19.26
CA GLN A 34 -9.21 -7.10 19.55
C GLN A 34 -7.70 -7.16 19.35
N ILE A 35 -7.17 -6.29 18.48
CA ILE A 35 -5.73 -6.15 18.29
C ILE A 35 -5.16 -5.33 19.44
N LYS A 36 -4.08 -5.84 20.02
CA LYS A 36 -3.39 -5.20 21.13
C LYS A 36 -1.91 -5.12 20.83
N PHE A 37 -1.34 -4.04 21.30
CA PHE A 37 0.07 -3.76 21.13
C PHE A 37 0.77 -3.80 22.48
N HIS A 38 1.76 -4.69 22.57
CA HIS A 38 2.56 -4.86 23.78
C HIS A 38 3.97 -4.38 23.54
N HIS A 39 4.40 -3.47 24.41
CA HIS A 39 5.78 -3.00 24.43
C HIS A 39 6.71 -4.04 25.05
N ILE A 40 7.83 -4.29 24.39
CA ILE A 40 8.88 -5.20 24.87
C ILE A 40 10.10 -4.40 25.30
N GLU A 41 10.67 -3.60 24.39
CA GLU A 41 11.86 -2.79 24.66
C GLU A 41 11.95 -1.55 23.75
N GLY A 42 12.76 -0.57 24.16
CA GLY A 42 13.02 0.65 23.40
C GLY A 42 12.08 1.82 23.71
N ASP A 43 11.97 2.77 22.78
CA ASP A 43 11.18 4.00 22.95
C ASP A 43 9.75 3.82 22.43
N ALA A 44 8.80 3.64 23.35
CA ALA A 44 7.38 3.47 23.01
C ALA A 44 6.75 4.70 22.32
N SER A 45 7.35 5.90 22.42
CA SER A 45 6.81 7.09 21.76
C SER A 45 6.82 6.99 20.23
N LEU A 46 7.70 6.16 19.66
CA LEU A 46 7.81 5.93 18.21
C LEU A 46 6.58 5.25 17.60
N VAL A 47 5.74 4.63 18.42
CA VAL A 47 4.59 3.84 17.98
C VAL A 47 3.29 4.32 18.63
N GLU A 48 3.33 5.40 19.41
CA GLU A 48 2.12 5.97 20.03
C GLU A 48 1.13 6.54 19.00
N SER A 49 1.64 7.06 17.89
CA SER A 49 0.86 7.58 16.76
C SER A 49 0.73 6.56 15.62
N LEU A 50 1.31 5.37 15.75
CA LEU A 50 1.16 4.31 14.76
C LEU A 50 -0.30 3.85 14.71
N ALA A 51 -0.86 3.93 13.51
CA ALA A 51 -2.13 3.34 13.17
C ALA A 51 -1.91 2.23 12.14
N ILE A 52 -2.63 1.13 12.31
CA ILE A 52 -2.65 0.03 11.34
C ILE A 52 -4.07 -0.18 10.86
N PHE A 53 -4.19 -0.52 9.60
CA PHE A 53 -5.45 -0.82 8.94
C PHE A 53 -5.34 -2.19 8.27
N GLY A 54 -6.39 -2.99 8.39
CA GLY A 54 -6.34 -4.37 7.97
C GLY A 54 -7.70 -5.02 7.87
N SER A 55 -7.72 -6.29 7.48
CA SER A 55 -8.91 -7.12 7.44
C SER A 55 -8.74 -8.37 8.31
N ILE A 56 -9.86 -8.85 8.84
CA ILE A 56 -9.95 -10.10 9.57
C ILE A 56 -10.83 -11.04 8.78
N ASN A 57 -10.31 -12.25 8.49
CA ASN A 57 -11.05 -13.35 7.91
C ASN A 57 -11.14 -14.49 8.92
N THR A 58 -12.32 -15.10 9.04
CA THR A 58 -12.57 -16.18 10.02
C THR A 58 -12.95 -17.51 9.40
N GLY A 59 -12.64 -17.70 8.11
CA GLY A 59 -12.93 -18.91 7.34
C GLY A 59 -14.42 -19.14 7.07
N ASN A 60 -15.30 -18.34 7.67
CA ASN A 60 -16.69 -18.20 7.27
C ASN A 60 -16.77 -17.10 6.21
N TYR A 61 -17.24 -17.46 5.02
CA TYR A 61 -17.53 -16.56 3.88
C TYR A 61 -18.46 -15.35 4.20
N PHE A 62 -18.97 -15.25 5.42
CA PHE A 62 -19.86 -14.18 5.89
C PHE A 62 -19.19 -13.22 6.88
N PHE A 63 -17.94 -13.45 7.25
CA PHE A 63 -17.20 -12.69 8.26
C PHE A 63 -15.82 -12.31 7.73
N ASP A 64 -15.84 -11.40 6.76
CA ASP A 64 -14.72 -10.52 6.44
C ASP A 64 -15.06 -9.15 7.02
N GLU A 65 -14.23 -8.66 7.93
CA GLU A 65 -14.43 -7.35 8.56
C GLU A 65 -13.14 -6.56 8.53
N THR A 66 -13.25 -5.28 8.20
CA THR A 66 -12.13 -4.36 8.17
C THR A 66 -11.96 -3.71 9.53
N PHE A 67 -10.72 -3.54 9.98
CA PHE A 67 -10.39 -2.90 11.25
C PHE A 67 -9.34 -1.81 11.08
N LYS A 68 -9.39 -0.88 12.02
CA LYS A 68 -8.35 0.11 12.29
C LYS A 68 -7.92 -0.04 13.74
N TYR A 69 -6.63 -0.11 13.98
CA TYR A 69 -6.06 -0.05 15.32
C TYR A 69 -5.21 1.19 15.47
N ASP A 70 -5.41 1.93 16.55
CA ASP A 70 -4.60 3.07 16.96
C ASP A 70 -4.57 3.18 18.50
N LYS A 71 -4.12 4.32 19.04
CA LYS A 71 -4.05 4.59 20.49
C LYS A 71 -5.40 4.43 21.22
N SER A 72 -6.54 4.52 20.53
CA SER A 72 -7.87 4.29 21.08
C SER A 72 -8.29 2.81 21.13
N GLY A 73 -7.51 1.92 20.50
CA GLY A 73 -7.76 0.49 20.38
C GLY A 73 -8.24 0.10 18.98
N THR A 74 -8.80 -1.10 18.86
CA THR A 74 -9.41 -1.59 17.62
C THR A 74 -10.79 -1.01 17.41
N THR A 75 -11.05 -0.48 16.22
CA THR A 75 -12.36 -0.08 15.72
C THR A 75 -12.64 -0.84 14.44
N TYR A 76 -13.85 -1.39 14.30
CA TYR A 76 -14.25 -2.05 13.05
C TYR A 76 -15.04 -1.12 12.15
N GLU A 77 -15.05 -1.43 10.87
CA GLU A 77 -15.86 -0.69 9.90
C GLU A 77 -17.35 -0.78 10.26
N ALA A 78 -17.81 -1.92 10.76
CA ALA A 78 -19.16 -2.07 11.31
C ALA A 78 -19.52 -1.11 12.47
N ASP A 79 -18.53 -0.56 13.19
CA ASP A 79 -18.73 0.45 14.25
C ASP A 79 -18.93 1.87 13.69
N LEU A 80 -18.58 2.10 12.43
CA LEU A 80 -18.65 3.42 11.81
C LEU A 80 -20.11 3.83 11.52
N PRO A 81 -20.40 5.15 11.53
CA PRO A 81 -21.62 5.71 10.97
C PRO A 81 -21.87 5.19 9.55
N TRP A 82 -23.13 4.88 9.21
CA TRP A 82 -23.51 4.32 7.89
C TRP A 82 -22.89 5.06 6.68
N LEU A 83 -22.79 6.39 6.73
CA LEU A 83 -22.19 7.15 5.63
C LEU A 83 -20.67 6.95 5.56
N GLU A 84 -19.99 6.89 6.70
CA GLU A 84 -18.55 6.62 6.77
C GLU A 84 -18.24 5.16 6.35
N ARG A 85 -19.16 4.23 6.58
CA ARG A 85 -19.07 2.85 6.06
C ARG A 85 -19.12 2.74 4.53
N LEU A 86 -19.67 3.73 3.83
CA LEU A 86 -19.65 3.72 2.36
C LEU A 86 -18.28 4.10 1.81
N ASP A 87 -17.53 4.90 2.59
CA ASP A 87 -16.19 5.35 2.24
C ASP A 87 -15.11 4.40 2.79
N GLY A 88 -15.43 3.62 3.84
CA GLY A 88 -14.52 2.71 4.52
C GLY A 88 -13.50 3.46 5.40
N PHE A 89 -12.52 2.72 5.91
CA PHE A 89 -11.32 3.39 6.44
C PHE A 89 -10.42 3.81 5.28
N SER A 90 -9.62 4.85 5.51
CA SER A 90 -8.63 5.35 4.54
C SER A 90 -7.33 5.72 5.23
N SER A 91 -6.27 5.90 4.45
CA SER A 91 -5.00 6.44 4.93
C SER A 91 -5.20 7.80 5.60
N GLU A 92 -4.25 8.22 6.43
CA GLU A 92 -4.30 9.56 7.00
C GLU A 92 -4.27 10.67 5.94
N GLN A 93 -3.48 10.48 4.88
CA GLN A 93 -3.45 11.44 3.78
C GLN A 93 -4.85 11.61 3.19
N MET A 94 -5.55 10.51 2.94
CA MET A 94 -6.90 10.54 2.40
C MET A 94 -7.91 11.13 3.39
N GLU A 95 -7.87 10.79 4.68
CA GLU A 95 -8.71 11.40 5.71
C GLU A 95 -8.52 12.93 5.75
N ARG A 96 -7.28 13.40 5.68
CA ARG A 96 -6.92 14.83 5.65
C ARG A 96 -7.46 15.51 4.39
N LEU A 97 -7.25 14.93 3.22
CA LEU A 97 -7.70 15.48 1.94
C LEU A 97 -9.23 15.52 1.85
N ASN A 98 -9.92 14.46 2.29
CA ASN A 98 -11.38 14.39 2.33
C ASN A 98 -11.98 15.49 3.21
N LYS A 99 -11.36 15.77 4.36
CA LYS A 99 -11.80 16.83 5.26
C LYS A 99 -11.50 18.23 4.73
N LYS A 100 -10.31 18.44 4.15
CA LYS A 100 -9.84 19.76 3.71
C LYS A 100 -10.43 20.17 2.36
N TYR A 101 -10.59 19.23 1.43
CA TYR A 101 -11.03 19.47 0.06
C TYR A 101 -12.16 18.50 -0.37
N PRO A 102 -13.31 18.47 0.34
CA PRO A 102 -14.36 17.48 0.08
C PRO A 102 -14.95 17.56 -1.35
N SER A 103 -14.98 18.76 -1.94
CA SER A 103 -15.43 18.94 -3.32
C SER A 103 -14.45 18.37 -4.34
N PHE A 104 -13.15 18.41 -4.04
CA PHE A 104 -12.13 17.82 -4.89
C PHE A 104 -12.14 16.30 -4.77
N MET A 105 -12.24 15.77 -3.56
CA MET A 105 -12.15 14.32 -3.31
C MET A 105 -13.36 13.51 -3.77
N ARG A 106 -14.54 14.13 -3.89
CA ARG A 106 -15.75 13.41 -4.30
C ARG A 106 -15.58 12.65 -5.62
N GLY A 107 -15.84 11.35 -5.57
CA GLY A 107 -15.81 10.45 -6.73
C GLY A 107 -14.40 10.01 -7.15
N LYS A 108 -13.39 10.20 -6.29
CA LYS A 108 -12.03 9.69 -6.47
C LYS A 108 -11.83 8.43 -5.66
N ASP A 109 -10.96 7.57 -6.16
CA ASP A 109 -10.48 6.41 -5.41
C ASP A 109 -9.54 6.87 -4.29
N ASN A 110 -9.60 6.22 -3.12
CA ASN A 110 -8.84 6.59 -1.92
C ASN A 110 -7.49 5.83 -1.84
N TYR A 111 -6.68 5.87 -2.89
CA TYR A 111 -5.35 5.25 -2.93
C TYR A 111 -4.23 6.31 -2.92
N ASP A 112 -3.28 6.24 -1.98
CA ASP A 112 -2.21 7.24 -1.84
C ASP A 112 -1.31 7.36 -3.07
N SER A 113 -1.11 6.27 -3.81
CA SER A 113 -0.34 6.27 -5.05
C SER A 113 -1.00 7.07 -6.17
N TYR A 114 -2.31 7.34 -6.08
CA TYR A 114 -3.10 8.06 -7.08
C TYR A 114 -3.02 9.57 -6.86
N PHE A 115 -2.41 10.03 -5.76
CA PHE A 115 -2.30 11.43 -5.41
C PHE A 115 -0.87 11.90 -5.31
N PHE A 116 -0.68 13.18 -5.63
CA PHE A 116 0.49 13.95 -5.24
C PHE A 116 0.01 15.21 -4.51
N GLU A 117 0.65 15.56 -3.40
CA GLU A 117 0.34 16.77 -2.64
C GLU A 117 1.63 17.55 -2.40
N SER A 118 1.60 18.84 -2.70
CA SER A 118 2.63 19.80 -2.31
C SER A 118 1.98 20.99 -1.59
N ASP A 119 2.79 21.96 -1.16
CA ASP A 119 2.28 23.19 -0.55
C ASP A 119 1.32 23.97 -1.45
N GLU A 120 1.46 23.85 -2.77
CA GLU A 120 0.73 24.65 -3.76
C GLU A 120 -0.42 23.88 -4.42
N ILE A 121 -0.27 22.58 -4.66
CA ILE A 121 -1.22 21.80 -5.45
C ILE A 121 -1.56 20.44 -4.83
N VAL A 122 -2.70 19.88 -5.26
CA VAL A 122 -3.03 18.46 -5.10
C VAL A 122 -3.38 17.90 -6.47
N ALA A 123 -2.62 16.92 -6.94
CA ALA A 123 -2.90 16.19 -8.17
C ALA A 123 -3.55 14.84 -7.83
N TYR A 124 -4.48 14.41 -8.68
CA TYR A 124 -5.09 13.09 -8.67
C TYR A 124 -5.05 12.50 -10.06
N VAL A 125 -4.71 11.23 -10.16
CA VAL A 125 -4.91 10.42 -11.36
C VAL A 125 -5.55 9.11 -10.95
N GLY A 126 -6.71 8.82 -11.54
CA GLY A 126 -7.36 7.53 -11.43
C GLY A 126 -7.90 7.08 -12.78
N PHE A 127 -8.78 6.09 -12.73
CA PHE A 127 -9.40 5.52 -13.92
C PHE A 127 -10.89 5.84 -13.98
N SER A 128 -11.41 6.16 -15.16
CA SER A 128 -12.86 6.12 -15.38
C SER A 128 -13.23 4.74 -15.91
N SER A 129 -14.06 3.99 -15.18
CA SER A 129 -14.72 2.80 -15.73
C SER A 129 -16.04 3.23 -16.38
N MET A 130 -16.18 3.08 -17.70
CA MET A 130 -17.42 3.47 -18.38
C MET A 130 -18.51 2.40 -18.30
N ASN A 131 -18.17 1.14 -17.96
CA ASN A 131 -19.13 0.03 -17.87
C ASN A 131 -18.68 -1.04 -16.85
N TRP A 132 -19.55 -2.01 -16.62
CA TRP A 132 -19.35 -3.22 -15.79
C TRP A 132 -18.26 -4.18 -16.32
N GLU A 133 -17.52 -3.76 -17.35
CA GLU A 133 -16.36 -4.44 -17.90
C GLU A 133 -15.12 -3.93 -17.15
N MET A 134 -14.36 -4.86 -16.56
CA MET A 134 -13.36 -4.58 -15.52
C MET A 134 -12.07 -3.89 -16.02
N ALA A 135 -12.00 -3.45 -17.27
CA ALA A 135 -10.81 -2.82 -17.82
C ALA A 135 -10.93 -1.28 -17.77
N PRO A 136 -9.94 -0.56 -17.22
CA PRO A 136 -9.94 0.91 -17.23
C PRO A 136 -9.85 1.40 -18.68
N GLU A 137 -10.72 2.32 -19.11
CA GLU A 137 -10.70 2.83 -20.50
C GLU A 137 -9.97 4.17 -20.63
N LYS A 138 -10.02 5.00 -19.58
CA LYS A 138 -9.50 6.37 -19.61
C LYS A 138 -8.87 6.74 -18.28
N PHE A 139 -7.87 7.62 -18.34
CA PHE A 139 -7.38 8.34 -17.18
C PHE A 139 -8.32 9.50 -16.83
N GLU A 140 -8.59 9.67 -15.54
CA GLU A 140 -9.14 10.90 -14.97
C GLU A 140 -8.04 11.65 -14.22
N VAL A 141 -7.61 12.79 -14.76
CA VAL A 141 -6.52 13.61 -14.22
C VAL A 141 -7.10 14.91 -13.69
N HIS A 142 -6.86 15.20 -12.42
CA HIS A 142 -7.36 16.39 -11.76
C HIS A 142 -6.22 17.11 -11.05
N LEU A 143 -6.16 18.43 -11.18
CA LEU A 143 -5.19 19.29 -10.49
C LEU A 143 -5.94 20.38 -9.72
N LEU A 144 -5.80 20.37 -8.40
CA LEU A 144 -6.32 21.39 -7.49
C LEU A 144 -5.20 22.40 -7.18
N ASP A 145 -5.45 23.67 -7.47
CA ASP A 145 -4.67 24.78 -6.93
C ASP A 145 -5.16 25.10 -5.51
N ARG A 146 -4.29 24.97 -4.51
CA ARG A 146 -4.68 25.08 -3.09
C ARG A 146 -4.97 26.52 -2.67
N ALA A 147 -4.49 27.53 -3.40
CA ALA A 147 -4.67 28.94 -3.07
C ALA A 147 -6.01 29.49 -3.59
N SER A 148 -6.39 29.09 -4.80
CA SER A 148 -7.60 29.52 -5.49
C SER A 148 -8.75 28.53 -5.37
N GLU A 149 -8.48 27.30 -4.93
CA GLU A 149 -9.38 26.15 -4.92
C GLU A 149 -9.96 25.80 -6.31
N GLN A 150 -9.31 26.28 -7.38
CA GLN A 150 -9.69 25.94 -8.75
C GLN A 150 -9.19 24.55 -9.10
N VAL A 151 -10.01 23.81 -9.85
CA VAL A 151 -9.70 22.44 -10.29
C VAL A 151 -9.66 22.41 -11.80
N THR A 152 -8.50 22.09 -12.35
CA THR A 152 -8.34 21.71 -13.75
C THR A 152 -8.57 20.21 -13.88
N LYS A 153 -9.28 19.78 -14.92
CA LYS A 153 -9.63 18.38 -15.14
C LYS A 153 -9.36 17.99 -16.59
N LEU A 154 -8.87 16.77 -16.76
CA LEU A 154 -8.57 16.18 -18.04
C LEU A 154 -9.01 14.71 -18.00
N THR A 155 -9.68 14.27 -19.06
CA THR A 155 -9.99 12.85 -19.28
C THR A 155 -9.37 12.43 -20.60
N VAL A 156 -8.51 11.42 -20.58
CA VAL A 156 -7.79 10.96 -21.79
C VAL A 156 -7.92 9.46 -21.92
N ASP A 157 -8.17 9.00 -23.14
CA ASP A 157 -8.11 7.57 -23.46
C ASP A 157 -6.72 7.01 -23.14
N ILE A 158 -6.66 5.83 -22.53
CA ILE A 158 -5.39 5.16 -22.25
C ILE A 158 -4.84 4.62 -23.59
N PRO A 159 -3.62 5.01 -24.01
CA PRO A 159 -3.00 4.45 -25.21
C PRO A 159 -2.82 2.95 -25.09
N ASP A 160 -3.09 2.22 -26.18
CA ASP A 160 -2.87 0.77 -26.29
C ASP A 160 -3.53 -0.03 -25.15
N VAL A 161 -4.64 0.46 -24.59
CA VAL A 161 -5.29 -0.14 -23.42
C VAL A 161 -5.76 -1.58 -23.63
N LEU A 162 -6.07 -1.94 -24.89
CA LEU A 162 -6.44 -3.29 -25.26
C LEU A 162 -5.25 -4.28 -25.25
N ASP A 163 -4.02 -3.80 -25.09
CA ASP A 163 -2.85 -4.66 -24.92
C ASP A 163 -2.66 -5.06 -23.44
N TYR A 164 -3.43 -4.47 -22.53
CA TYR A 164 -3.29 -4.63 -21.07
C TYR A 164 -4.58 -5.14 -20.44
N TRP A 165 -4.47 -6.17 -19.59
CA TRP A 165 -5.60 -6.65 -18.81
C TRP A 165 -5.75 -5.91 -17.47
N TYR A 166 -4.66 -5.31 -16.97
CA TYR A 166 -4.65 -4.52 -15.75
C TYR A 166 -3.56 -3.45 -15.78
N LEU A 167 -3.86 -2.28 -15.21
CA LEU A 167 -2.93 -1.17 -15.02
C LEU A 167 -2.93 -0.79 -13.55
N ASP A 168 -1.74 -0.72 -12.96
CA ASP A 168 -1.57 -0.33 -11.56
C ASP A 168 -0.79 0.99 -11.46
N ILE A 169 -1.40 2.02 -10.89
CA ILE A 169 -0.74 3.32 -10.66
C ILE A 169 0.15 3.20 -9.42
N ARG A 170 1.46 3.30 -9.65
CA ARG A 170 2.49 3.24 -8.60
C ARG A 170 2.83 4.61 -8.02
N ASN A 171 2.80 5.65 -8.85
CA ASN A 171 3.18 6.99 -8.42
C ASN A 171 2.57 8.08 -9.30
N VAL A 172 2.10 9.16 -8.67
CA VAL A 172 1.80 10.44 -9.31
C VAL A 172 2.84 11.47 -8.85
N TYR A 173 3.40 12.23 -9.80
CA TYR A 173 4.35 13.31 -9.54
C TYR A 173 3.98 14.54 -10.34
N TYR A 174 4.20 15.73 -9.80
CA TYR A 174 3.94 17.00 -10.49
C TYR A 174 5.18 17.88 -10.51
N GLU A 175 5.55 18.36 -11.69
CA GLU A 175 6.65 19.30 -11.89
C GLU A 175 6.38 20.17 -13.11
N ASP A 176 6.67 21.47 -13.02
CA ASP A 176 6.63 22.43 -14.13
C ASP A 176 5.35 22.37 -14.99
N GLY A 177 4.17 22.30 -14.34
CA GLY A 177 2.89 22.29 -15.04
C GLY A 177 2.48 20.92 -15.62
N LYS A 178 3.27 19.87 -15.36
CA LYS A 178 3.03 18.53 -15.89
C LYS A 178 2.77 17.54 -14.77
N ILE A 179 1.87 16.59 -15.04
CA ILE A 179 1.64 15.44 -14.17
C ILE A 179 2.27 14.21 -14.82
N PHE A 180 3.12 13.52 -14.08
CA PHE A 180 3.75 12.27 -14.46
C PHE A 180 3.12 11.13 -13.68
N VAL A 181 2.75 10.06 -14.37
CA VAL A 181 2.09 8.90 -13.78
C VAL A 181 2.90 7.67 -14.14
N THR A 182 3.51 7.06 -13.12
CA THR A 182 4.22 5.80 -13.28
C THR A 182 3.25 4.66 -13.00
N THR A 183 3.14 3.73 -13.94
CA THR A 183 2.30 2.54 -13.81
C THR A 183 3.11 1.26 -14.01
N VAL A 184 2.61 0.16 -13.45
CA VAL A 184 2.98 -1.20 -13.84
C VAL A 184 1.78 -1.79 -14.57
N ASN A 185 1.96 -2.05 -15.86
CA ASN A 185 0.91 -2.57 -16.73
C ASN A 185 1.14 -4.05 -17.00
N TYR A 186 0.08 -4.84 -16.92
CA TYR A 186 0.12 -6.28 -17.14
C TYR A 186 -0.45 -6.60 -18.53
N LYS A 187 0.36 -7.22 -19.40
CA LYS A 187 -0.01 -7.44 -20.81
C LYS A 187 -0.96 -8.62 -20.99
N GLU A 188 -2.00 -8.44 -21.80
CA GLU A 188 -3.04 -9.44 -22.07
C GLU A 188 -2.50 -10.64 -22.87
N ASP A 189 -1.71 -10.38 -23.92
CA ASP A 189 -1.20 -11.41 -24.85
C ASP A 189 -0.01 -12.24 -24.30
N ALA A 190 0.44 -11.97 -23.08
CA ALA A 190 1.60 -12.61 -22.48
C ALA A 190 1.26 -13.83 -21.61
N VAL A 191 0.04 -14.38 -21.70
CA VAL A 191 -0.33 -15.63 -21.04
C VAL A 191 0.46 -16.78 -21.68
N VAL A 192 1.65 -17.05 -21.13
CA VAL A 192 2.31 -18.33 -21.35
C VAL A 192 1.44 -19.36 -20.64
N SER A 193 1.12 -20.47 -21.32
CA SER A 193 0.23 -21.55 -20.90
C SER A 193 0.72 -22.29 -19.65
N SER A 194 0.82 -21.58 -18.54
CA SER A 194 1.07 -22.10 -17.21
C SER A 194 -0.28 -22.22 -16.51
N GLU A 195 -0.45 -23.24 -15.67
CA GLU A 195 -1.65 -23.37 -14.81
C GLU A 195 -1.83 -22.16 -13.86
N TYR A 196 -0.81 -21.29 -13.75
CA TYR A 196 -0.72 -20.19 -12.79
C TYR A 196 -0.78 -18.77 -13.40
N GLY A 197 -0.84 -18.62 -14.73
CA GLY A 197 -0.99 -17.32 -15.39
C GLY A 197 0.21 -16.38 -15.19
N ASN A 198 1.32 -16.64 -15.90
CA ASN A 198 2.46 -15.72 -15.93
C ASN A 198 2.19 -14.60 -16.96
N TYR A 199 2.35 -13.33 -16.57
CA TYR A 199 2.12 -12.17 -17.43
C TYR A 199 3.41 -11.37 -17.61
N ALA A 200 3.59 -10.78 -18.80
CA ALA A 200 4.62 -9.77 -18.97
C ALA A 200 4.16 -8.46 -18.32
N GLU A 201 5.07 -7.83 -17.58
CA GLU A 201 4.86 -6.54 -16.93
C GLU A 201 5.62 -5.45 -17.68
N GLU A 202 5.03 -4.27 -17.79
CA GLU A 202 5.64 -3.09 -18.41
C GLU A 202 5.50 -1.88 -17.51
N VAL A 203 6.63 -1.25 -17.19
CA VAL A 203 6.64 0.01 -16.46
C VAL A 203 6.53 1.15 -17.45
N VAL A 204 5.46 1.93 -17.33
CA VAL A 204 5.15 3.05 -18.25
C VAL A 204 5.08 4.35 -17.47
N ILE A 205 5.58 5.44 -18.06
CA ILE A 205 5.36 6.80 -17.57
C ILE A 205 4.47 7.55 -18.58
N TYR A 206 3.29 7.95 -18.13
CA TYR A 206 2.40 8.86 -18.84
C TYR A 206 2.67 10.30 -18.39
N THR A 207 2.77 11.23 -19.33
CA THR A 207 3.02 12.65 -19.06
C THR A 207 1.85 13.48 -19.55
N PHE A 208 1.13 14.13 -18.64
CA PHE A 208 0.01 15.02 -18.93
C PHE A 208 0.47 16.47 -18.83
N ASP A 209 0.22 17.22 -19.89
CA ASP A 209 0.40 18.67 -19.91
C ASP A 209 -0.90 19.32 -19.46
N MET A 210 -0.87 19.96 -18.28
CA MET A 210 -2.06 20.54 -17.67
C MET A 210 -2.38 21.95 -18.21
N GLU A 211 -1.44 22.61 -18.88
CA GLU A 211 -1.68 23.90 -19.54
C GLU A 211 -2.40 23.68 -20.88
N ASN A 212 -1.99 22.66 -21.62
CA ASN A 212 -2.59 22.30 -22.91
C ASN A 212 -3.70 21.24 -22.79
N GLU A 213 -4.00 20.77 -21.59
CA GLU A 213 -5.05 19.78 -21.29
C GLU A 213 -4.96 18.53 -22.18
N GLN A 214 -3.78 17.91 -22.25
CA GLN A 214 -3.56 16.73 -23.10
C GLN A 214 -2.54 15.75 -22.52
N LEU A 215 -2.62 14.48 -22.93
CA LEU A 215 -1.52 13.53 -22.77
C LEU A 215 -0.41 13.90 -23.76
N GLU A 216 0.71 14.42 -23.24
CA GLU A 216 1.84 14.87 -24.03
C GLU A 216 2.69 13.68 -24.52
N ASN A 217 2.93 12.70 -23.66
CA ASN A 217 3.84 11.60 -23.94
C ASN A 217 3.47 10.32 -23.17
N THR A 218 3.80 9.17 -23.75
CA THR A 218 3.73 7.84 -23.13
C THR A 218 5.06 7.15 -23.37
N THR A 219 5.76 6.75 -22.31
CA THR A 219 7.10 6.17 -22.42
C THR A 219 7.19 4.85 -21.67
N SER A 220 7.44 3.76 -22.41
CA SER A 220 7.82 2.48 -21.83
C SER A 220 9.25 2.57 -21.28
N ILE A 221 9.37 2.43 -19.97
CA ILE A 221 10.62 2.55 -19.22
C ILE A 221 11.35 1.21 -19.20
N HIS A 222 10.61 0.13 -18.95
CA HIS A 222 11.14 -1.22 -18.84
C HIS A 222 10.05 -2.25 -19.10
N THR A 223 10.44 -3.40 -19.63
CA THR A 223 9.54 -4.53 -19.82
C THR A 223 10.18 -5.77 -19.22
N VAL A 224 9.43 -6.44 -18.37
CA VAL A 224 9.77 -7.74 -17.80
C VAL A 224 8.92 -8.77 -18.51
N ASN A 225 9.56 -9.69 -19.24
CA ASN A 225 8.84 -10.74 -19.95
C ASN A 225 8.53 -11.90 -18.98
N ALA A 226 7.37 -12.52 -19.17
CA ALA A 226 7.03 -13.77 -18.51
C ALA A 226 8.14 -14.83 -18.74
N LEU A 227 8.34 -15.69 -17.74
CA LEU A 227 9.27 -16.81 -17.86
C LEU A 227 8.65 -17.88 -18.76
N GLU A 228 9.46 -18.47 -19.65
CA GLU A 228 8.99 -19.47 -20.63
C GLU A 228 8.64 -20.84 -20.00
N ASP A 229 8.99 -21.07 -18.73
CA ASP A 229 8.77 -22.33 -17.99
C ASP A 229 7.87 -22.12 -16.75
N ASP A 230 7.13 -23.16 -16.34
CA ASP A 230 6.28 -23.22 -15.12
C ASP A 230 7.09 -23.12 -13.79
N GLN A 231 8.32 -22.62 -13.83
CA GLN A 231 9.27 -22.63 -12.72
C GLN A 231 9.32 -21.30 -11.95
N GLY A 232 8.45 -20.33 -12.27
CA GLY A 232 8.49 -19.05 -11.58
C GLY A 232 7.70 -17.92 -12.22
N PHE A 233 7.82 -16.75 -11.61
CA PHE A 233 7.25 -15.48 -12.06
C PHE A 233 8.33 -14.43 -12.23
N ALA A 234 8.09 -13.47 -13.10
CA ALA A 234 8.96 -12.31 -13.28
C ALA A 234 8.17 -11.04 -12.92
N TYR A 235 8.81 -10.14 -12.19
CA TYR A 235 8.18 -8.98 -11.57
C TYR A 235 8.97 -7.70 -11.85
N ALA A 236 8.23 -6.62 -12.08
CA ALA A 236 8.69 -5.24 -12.08
C ALA A 236 8.06 -4.49 -10.89
N ASN A 237 8.83 -4.32 -9.82
CA ASN A 237 8.39 -3.51 -8.68
C ASN A 237 8.91 -2.07 -8.80
N VAL A 238 8.13 -1.10 -8.34
CA VAL A 238 8.47 0.33 -8.33
C VAL A 238 8.46 0.80 -6.89
N LEU A 239 9.65 1.14 -6.38
CA LEU A 239 9.84 1.69 -5.03
C LEU A 239 9.95 3.22 -5.13
N VAL A 240 9.04 3.93 -4.47
CA VAL A 240 9.07 5.40 -4.41
C VAL A 240 10.13 5.83 -3.41
N ALA A 241 11.23 6.39 -3.90
CA ALA A 241 12.38 6.79 -3.06
C ALA A 241 12.21 8.20 -2.48
N ASP A 242 11.64 9.10 -3.28
CA ASP A 242 11.34 10.48 -2.88
C ASP A 242 10.20 11.01 -3.75
N LYS A 243 8.99 11.05 -3.19
CA LYS A 243 7.76 11.46 -3.88
C LYS A 243 7.83 12.93 -4.31
N ASP A 244 8.47 13.78 -3.52
CA ASP A 244 8.59 15.23 -3.77
C ASP A 244 9.61 15.57 -4.86
N LYS A 245 10.50 14.63 -5.20
CA LYS A 245 11.49 14.79 -6.27
C LYS A 245 11.24 13.91 -7.49
N GLY A 246 10.14 13.15 -7.51
CA GLY A 246 9.87 12.20 -8.58
C GLY A 246 11.00 11.17 -8.74
N SER A 247 11.56 10.70 -7.62
CA SER A 247 12.67 9.74 -7.63
C SER A 247 12.16 8.35 -7.29
N LEU A 248 12.40 7.39 -8.19
CA LEU A 248 11.93 6.00 -8.05
C LEU A 248 13.09 5.02 -8.25
N TYR A 249 12.97 3.83 -7.69
CA TYR A 249 13.74 2.67 -8.10
C TYR A 249 12.83 1.62 -8.75
N LEU A 250 13.20 1.17 -9.94
CA LEU A 250 12.62 -0.02 -10.55
C LEU A 250 13.45 -1.23 -10.14
N VAL A 251 12.77 -2.25 -9.63
CA VAL A 251 13.34 -3.54 -9.26
C VAL A 251 12.79 -4.60 -10.21
N ASP A 252 13.67 -5.16 -11.03
CA ASP A 252 13.39 -6.30 -11.89
C ASP A 252 13.90 -7.56 -11.19
N SER A 253 13.00 -8.51 -10.96
CA SER A 253 13.31 -9.74 -10.25
C SER A 253 12.46 -10.91 -10.71
N ASN A 254 12.95 -12.12 -10.44
CA ASN A 254 12.22 -13.35 -10.65
C ASN A 254 11.99 -14.07 -9.33
N GLU A 255 10.80 -14.61 -9.13
CA GLU A 255 10.57 -15.67 -8.16
C GLU A 255 10.78 -17.01 -8.87
N ILE A 256 11.61 -17.86 -8.30
CA ILE A 256 11.92 -19.18 -8.86
C ILE A 256 11.50 -20.24 -7.85
N TYR A 257 10.62 -21.16 -8.27
CA TYR A 257 10.19 -22.30 -7.48
C TYR A 257 11.17 -23.47 -7.64
N SER A 258 11.45 -24.12 -6.52
CA SER A 258 12.22 -25.36 -6.44
C SER A 258 11.29 -26.57 -6.49
N GLU A 259 11.83 -27.75 -6.80
CA GLU A 259 11.07 -29.01 -6.85
C GLU A 259 10.39 -29.38 -5.51
N ASP A 260 10.90 -28.87 -4.38
CA ASP A 260 10.34 -29.08 -3.04
C ASP A 260 9.21 -28.10 -2.68
N GLY A 261 8.84 -27.20 -3.59
CA GLY A 261 7.80 -26.19 -3.41
C GLY A 261 8.29 -24.91 -2.73
N SER A 262 9.56 -24.82 -2.32
CA SER A 262 10.14 -23.55 -1.85
C SER A 262 10.31 -22.57 -3.01
N SER A 263 10.23 -21.27 -2.74
CA SER A 263 10.51 -20.23 -3.72
C SER A 263 11.70 -19.38 -3.29
N SER A 264 12.37 -18.76 -4.26
CA SER A 264 13.47 -17.84 -4.00
C SER A 264 13.39 -16.64 -4.91
N MET A 265 13.60 -15.46 -4.34
CA MET A 265 13.67 -14.21 -5.10
C MET A 265 15.09 -14.03 -5.66
N LYS A 266 15.16 -13.79 -6.96
CA LYS A 266 16.39 -13.50 -7.70
C LYS A 266 16.29 -12.10 -8.29
N LEU A 267 17.13 -11.20 -7.79
CA LEU A 267 17.29 -9.87 -8.37
C LEU A 267 17.99 -9.95 -9.73
N ASN A 268 17.39 -9.33 -10.76
CA ASN A 268 17.99 -9.19 -12.08
C ASN A 268 18.68 -7.84 -12.23
N THR A 269 17.95 -6.75 -11.98
CA THR A 269 18.49 -5.39 -12.04
C THR A 269 17.75 -4.43 -11.11
N VAL A 270 18.44 -3.36 -10.72
CA VAL A 270 17.83 -2.19 -10.06
C VAL A 270 18.19 -0.96 -10.87
N MET A 271 17.20 -0.13 -11.19
CA MET A 271 17.40 1.12 -11.91
C MET A 271 16.83 2.28 -11.11
N HIS A 272 17.64 3.31 -10.90
CA HIS A 272 17.14 4.61 -10.46
C HIS A 272 16.51 5.34 -11.65
N ILE A 273 15.34 5.93 -11.42
CA ILE A 273 14.56 6.66 -12.41
C ILE A 273 14.25 8.04 -11.83
N ASP A 274 14.67 9.07 -12.57
CA ASP A 274 14.17 10.43 -12.43
C ASP A 274 12.91 10.55 -13.30
N VAL A 275 11.74 10.72 -12.69
CA VAL A 275 10.44 10.62 -13.36
C VAL A 275 10.24 11.73 -14.39
N ALA A 276 10.58 12.97 -14.05
CA ALA A 276 10.35 14.11 -14.93
C ALA A 276 11.27 14.08 -16.17
N SER A 277 12.56 13.80 -15.99
CA SER A 277 13.50 13.70 -17.11
C SER A 277 13.54 12.34 -17.78
N GLN A 278 12.89 11.33 -17.18
CA GLN A 278 12.85 9.92 -17.60
C GLN A 278 14.24 9.28 -17.75
N LYS A 279 15.26 9.87 -17.08
CA LYS A 279 16.62 9.34 -17.11
C LYS A 279 16.74 8.13 -16.21
N LYS A 280 17.33 7.07 -16.75
CA LYS A 280 17.58 5.81 -16.07
C LYS A 280 19.05 5.65 -15.73
N LYS A 281 19.34 5.21 -14.52
CA LYS A 281 20.69 4.83 -14.10
C LYS A 281 20.65 3.48 -13.40
N GLU A 282 21.30 2.49 -14.00
CA GLU A 282 21.47 1.18 -13.37
C GLU A 282 22.29 1.30 -12.08
N ILE A 283 21.79 0.69 -11.01
CA ILE A 283 22.43 0.60 -9.72
C ILE A 283 23.16 -0.74 -9.64
N LYS A 284 24.48 -0.68 -9.51
CA LYS A 284 25.32 -1.87 -9.37
C LYS A 284 25.26 -2.37 -7.93
N VAL A 285 24.33 -3.27 -7.66
CA VAL A 285 24.29 -3.99 -6.38
C VAL A 285 25.39 -5.05 -6.40
N GLU A 286 26.36 -4.99 -5.48
CA GLU A 286 27.48 -5.92 -5.46
C GLU A 286 27.01 -7.38 -5.22
N LYS A 287 27.79 -8.35 -5.71
CA LYS A 287 27.48 -9.80 -5.68
C LYS A 287 27.27 -10.40 -4.27
N GLU A 288 27.48 -9.64 -3.20
CA GLU A 288 27.29 -10.10 -1.82
C GLU A 288 25.83 -10.03 -1.34
N VAL A 289 24.93 -9.39 -2.10
CA VAL A 289 23.47 -9.46 -1.85
C VAL A 289 22.91 -10.78 -2.40
N LYS A 290 23.39 -11.90 -1.86
CA LYS A 290 22.88 -13.22 -2.22
C LYS A 290 21.54 -13.46 -1.53
N GLY A 291 20.44 -13.41 -2.28
CA GLY A 291 19.15 -13.97 -1.86
C GLY A 291 18.15 -12.96 -1.29
N GLY A 292 18.02 -11.78 -1.91
CA GLY A 292 16.97 -10.83 -1.57
C GLY A 292 16.74 -9.83 -2.70
N VAL A 293 15.54 -9.27 -2.76
CA VAL A 293 15.21 -8.11 -3.61
C VAL A 293 15.00 -6.88 -2.70
N PRO A 294 15.27 -5.66 -3.19
CA PRO A 294 14.87 -4.47 -2.45
C PRO A 294 13.36 -4.50 -2.20
N VAL A 295 12.98 -4.32 -0.94
CA VAL A 295 11.58 -4.28 -0.49
C VAL A 295 11.14 -2.84 -0.17
N GLN A 296 12.10 -1.94 0.07
CA GLN A 296 11.85 -0.54 0.33
C GLN A 296 13.04 0.30 -0.13
N ALA A 297 12.78 1.57 -0.44
CA ALA A 297 13.81 2.54 -0.79
C ALA A 297 13.59 3.88 -0.08
N ASP A 298 14.68 4.61 0.15
CA ASP A 298 14.67 6.04 0.38
C ASP A 298 15.57 6.73 -0.66
N ALA A 299 15.74 8.04 -0.56
CA ALA A 299 16.51 8.83 -1.53
C ALA A 299 17.92 8.28 -1.83
N LYS A 300 18.57 7.58 -0.88
CA LYS A 300 19.97 7.13 -1.01
C LYS A 300 20.19 5.65 -0.67
N ASP A 301 19.25 5.04 0.03
CA ASP A 301 19.40 3.70 0.56
C ASP A 301 18.32 2.77 -0.01
N LEU A 302 18.74 1.54 -0.35
CA LEU A 302 17.86 0.43 -0.67
C LEU A 302 17.85 -0.55 0.50
N TYR A 303 16.65 -0.97 0.91
CA TYR A 303 16.45 -1.91 2.00
C TYR A 303 16.04 -3.26 1.42
N PHE A 304 16.74 -4.31 1.82
CA PHE A 304 16.57 -5.68 1.38
C PHE A 304 16.20 -6.54 2.57
N LEU A 305 15.27 -7.46 2.33
CA LEU A 305 15.10 -8.61 3.20
C LEU A 305 15.94 -9.76 2.65
N GLN A 306 16.73 -10.41 3.50
CA GLN A 306 17.62 -11.50 3.11
C GLN A 306 17.47 -12.68 4.06
N ASP A 307 17.54 -13.90 3.53
CA ASP A 307 17.71 -15.10 4.33
C ASP A 307 19.17 -15.25 4.80
N LYS A 308 19.37 -15.30 6.12
CA LYS A 308 20.64 -15.56 6.79
C LYS A 308 20.51 -16.74 7.74
N ASP A 309 20.84 -17.93 7.25
CA ASP A 309 20.77 -19.20 7.98
C ASP A 309 19.34 -19.55 8.45
N GLY A 310 18.34 -19.33 7.58
CA GLY A 310 16.91 -19.57 7.86
C GLY A 310 16.24 -18.44 8.63
N LYS A 311 16.87 -17.27 8.71
CA LYS A 311 16.41 -16.12 9.50
C LYS A 311 16.37 -14.87 8.65
N ALA A 312 15.36 -14.04 8.87
CA ALA A 312 15.23 -12.73 8.26
C ALA A 312 16.30 -11.75 8.78
N ALA A 313 17.12 -11.26 7.87
CA ALA A 313 18.01 -10.13 8.08
C ALA A 313 17.56 -8.96 7.21
N LEU A 314 17.52 -7.76 7.81
CA LEU A 314 17.37 -6.53 7.06
C LEU A 314 18.76 -6.03 6.67
N MET A 315 18.93 -5.72 5.39
CA MET A 315 20.15 -5.14 4.87
C MET A 315 19.85 -3.80 4.22
N LYS A 316 20.69 -2.82 4.52
CA LYS A 316 20.69 -1.50 3.88
C LYS A 316 21.89 -1.39 2.96
N TYR A 317 21.65 -0.90 1.75
CA TYR A 317 22.65 -0.64 0.73
C TYR A 317 22.59 0.82 0.31
N ASN A 318 23.69 1.57 0.50
CA ASN A 318 23.77 2.96 0.05
C ASN A 318 24.16 3.03 -1.44
N VAL A 319 23.31 3.65 -2.26
CA VAL A 319 23.51 3.67 -3.71
C VAL A 319 24.60 4.64 -4.19
N GLU A 320 25.04 5.58 -3.34
CA GLU A 320 26.05 6.58 -3.70
C GLU A 320 27.47 6.03 -3.54
N ASN A 321 27.73 5.35 -2.42
CA ASN A 321 29.07 4.87 -2.06
C ASN A 321 29.21 3.34 -2.03
N GLY A 322 28.10 2.58 -2.14
CA GLY A 322 28.10 1.12 -2.12
C GLY A 322 28.27 0.52 -0.71
N GLU A 323 28.20 1.32 0.35
CA GLU A 323 28.30 0.83 1.72
C GLU A 323 27.09 -0.04 2.09
N MET A 324 27.36 -1.13 2.81
CA MET A 324 26.36 -2.10 3.22
C MET A 324 26.36 -2.28 4.74
N ILE A 325 25.16 -2.31 5.32
CA ILE A 325 24.92 -2.66 6.72
C ILE A 325 23.85 -3.75 6.75
N SER A 326 24.08 -4.84 7.48
CA SER A 326 23.12 -5.92 7.63
C SER A 326 22.95 -6.26 9.11
N LYS A 327 21.70 -6.37 9.57
CA LYS A 327 21.35 -6.76 10.93
C LYS A 327 20.16 -7.71 10.94
N LEU A 328 20.15 -8.63 11.89
CA LEU A 328 18.95 -9.40 12.19
C LEU A 328 17.91 -8.45 12.80
N ILE A 329 16.67 -8.54 12.33
CA ILE A 329 15.58 -7.70 12.85
C ILE A 329 15.25 -8.13 14.29
N PHE A 330 15.24 -9.45 14.54
CA PHE A 330 14.96 -10.04 15.85
C PHE A 330 16.04 -11.05 16.25
N ASP A 331 16.47 -11.00 17.51
CA ASP A 331 17.49 -11.89 18.06
C ASP A 331 17.04 -13.36 18.06
N GLU A 332 15.73 -13.59 18.20
CA GLU A 332 15.11 -14.91 18.23
C GLU A 332 14.98 -15.57 16.84
N GLY A 333 15.33 -14.86 15.76
CA GLY A 333 15.36 -15.41 14.41
C GLY A 333 13.97 -15.69 13.86
N LEU A 334 13.24 -14.62 13.54
CA LEU A 334 12.08 -14.67 12.67
C LEU A 334 12.51 -15.31 11.33
N SER A 335 11.71 -16.24 10.80
CA SER A 335 12.06 -16.90 9.54
C SER A 335 12.00 -15.90 8.38
N TYR A 336 12.74 -16.16 7.30
CA TYR A 336 12.70 -15.31 6.11
C TYR A 336 11.32 -15.33 5.45
N ASP A 337 10.65 -16.49 5.43
CA ASP A 337 9.34 -16.67 4.82
C ASP A 337 8.26 -15.90 5.59
N ASP A 338 8.30 -15.88 6.92
CA ASP A 338 7.38 -15.07 7.74
C ASP A 338 7.63 -13.56 7.57
N ALA A 339 8.88 -13.19 7.25
CA ALA A 339 9.24 -11.81 6.99
C ALA A 339 8.86 -11.36 5.59
N GLN A 340 8.81 -12.28 4.64
CA GLN A 340 8.33 -12.01 3.29
C GLN A 340 6.88 -11.54 3.36
N GLY A 341 6.59 -10.48 2.60
CA GLY A 341 5.28 -9.83 2.63
C GLY A 341 5.10 -8.82 3.76
N SER A 342 6.02 -8.69 4.72
CA SER A 342 5.90 -7.68 5.79
C SER A 342 5.91 -6.25 5.24
N TYR A 343 5.18 -5.37 5.92
CA TYR A 343 5.16 -3.95 5.65
C TYR A 343 6.45 -3.34 6.17
N ILE A 344 7.28 -2.87 5.25
CA ILE A 344 8.57 -2.26 5.54
C ILE A 344 8.57 -0.86 4.94
N GLU A 345 8.52 0.16 5.78
CA GLU A 345 8.44 1.54 5.33
C GLU A 345 9.41 2.44 6.12
N VAL A 346 9.91 3.47 5.46
CA VAL A 346 10.71 4.52 6.11
C VAL A 346 9.81 5.72 6.35
N ILE A 347 9.51 5.99 7.61
CA ILE A 347 8.64 7.09 8.04
C ILE A 347 9.44 8.00 8.97
N ASN A 348 9.54 9.29 8.62
CA ASN A 348 10.29 10.29 9.40
C ASN A 348 11.75 9.90 9.73
N GLY A 349 12.41 9.17 8.83
CA GLY A 349 13.80 8.72 8.98
C GLY A 349 13.98 7.50 9.89
N GLU A 350 12.88 6.86 10.31
CA GLU A 350 12.89 5.59 11.02
C GLU A 350 12.32 4.49 10.10
N LEU A 351 12.84 3.28 10.19
CA LEU A 351 12.33 2.15 9.43
C LEU A 351 11.40 1.30 10.29
N TYR A 352 10.16 1.18 9.86
CA TYR A 352 9.12 0.38 10.50
C TYR A 352 9.07 -0.99 9.83
N TYR A 353 9.09 -2.03 10.65
CA TYR A 353 8.84 -3.40 10.25
C TYR A 353 7.56 -3.88 10.94
N ILE A 354 6.53 -4.18 10.15
CA ILE A 354 5.22 -4.60 10.63
C ILE A 354 4.79 -5.83 9.81
N PRO A 355 4.57 -7.01 10.42
CA PRO A 355 4.10 -8.18 9.71
C PRO A 355 2.72 -7.94 9.09
N THR A 356 2.52 -8.36 7.84
CA THR A 356 1.24 -8.17 7.14
C THR A 356 0.26 -9.30 7.35
N PHE A 357 0.69 -10.42 7.93
CA PHE A 357 -0.15 -11.58 8.13
C PHE A 357 0.04 -12.13 9.54
N MET A 358 -1.06 -12.45 10.20
CA MET A 358 -1.07 -13.24 11.42
C MET A 358 -2.05 -14.39 11.25
N TYR A 359 -1.58 -15.60 11.56
CA TYR A 359 -2.43 -16.78 11.57
C TYR A 359 -2.72 -17.22 13.00
N ASN A 360 -3.97 -17.46 13.28
CA ASN A 360 -4.40 -18.01 14.54
C ASN A 360 -3.88 -17.31 15.83
N ASP A 361 -3.15 -18.06 16.68
CA ASP A 361 -2.61 -17.60 17.98
C ASP A 361 -1.25 -16.89 17.81
N ASP A 362 -0.86 -16.60 16.57
CA ASP A 362 0.43 -15.99 16.29
C ASP A 362 0.52 -14.59 16.91
N THR A 363 1.63 -14.37 17.60
CA THR A 363 2.06 -13.04 18.00
C THR A 363 2.96 -12.50 16.90
N ALA A 364 2.59 -11.36 16.31
CA ALA A 364 3.45 -10.70 15.33
C ALA A 364 4.41 -9.74 16.03
N LYS A 365 5.71 -9.94 15.86
CA LYS A 365 6.70 -8.98 16.36
C LYS A 365 6.79 -7.81 15.41
N ILE A 366 6.84 -6.60 15.97
CA ILE A 366 7.12 -5.39 15.22
C ILE A 366 8.42 -4.76 15.69
N ALA A 367 9.05 -3.97 14.83
CA ALA A 367 10.24 -3.22 15.20
C ALA A 367 10.27 -1.84 14.53
N VAL A 368 10.92 -0.89 15.22
CA VAL A 368 11.35 0.37 14.63
C VAL A 368 12.87 0.43 14.72
N LEU A 369 13.52 0.67 13.58
CA LEU A 369 14.96 0.64 13.43
C LEU A 369 15.48 2.02 13.00
N ASP A 370 16.64 2.40 13.53
CA ASP A 370 17.38 3.56 13.05
C ASP A 370 17.86 3.33 11.61
N THR A 371 17.49 4.20 10.68
CA THR A 371 17.88 4.04 9.26
C THR A 371 19.38 4.14 9.02
N ASN A 372 20.16 4.83 9.87
CA ASN A 372 21.60 4.96 9.68
C ASN A 372 22.37 3.69 10.08
N THR A 373 21.94 3.05 11.17
CA THR A 373 22.67 1.96 11.82
C THR A 373 21.96 0.62 11.76
N LEU A 374 20.67 0.60 11.43
CA LEU A 374 19.73 -0.51 11.61
C LEU A 374 19.62 -1.01 13.07
N ASP A 375 20.06 -0.23 14.06
CA ASP A 375 19.87 -0.58 15.47
C ASP A 375 18.40 -0.45 15.87
N LYS A 376 17.94 -1.42 16.67
CA LYS A 376 16.58 -1.43 17.23
C LYS A 376 16.39 -0.20 18.14
N LYS A 377 15.41 0.63 17.80
CA LYS A 377 14.92 1.73 18.65
C LYS A 377 13.65 1.36 19.40
N TYR A 378 12.85 0.46 18.84
CA TYR A 378 11.64 -0.08 19.46
C TYR A 378 11.43 -1.54 19.06
N VAL A 379 10.94 -2.36 19.99
CA VAL A 379 10.41 -3.69 19.72
C VAL A 379 9.11 -3.88 20.50
N GLY A 380 8.12 -4.46 19.83
CA GLY A 380 6.85 -4.82 20.42
C GLY A 380 6.23 -6.05 19.78
N GLU A 381 5.07 -6.43 20.29
CA GLU A 381 4.26 -7.55 19.81
C GLU A 381 2.82 -7.11 19.59
N LEU A 382 2.28 -7.48 18.44
CA LEU A 382 0.86 -7.48 18.15
C LEU A 382 0.27 -8.80 18.63
N THR A 383 -0.78 -8.71 19.43
CA THR A 383 -1.54 -9.85 19.96
C THR A 383 -3.02 -9.67 19.70
N VAL A 384 -3.75 -10.79 19.77
CA VAL A 384 -5.18 -10.82 19.52
C VAL A 384 -5.91 -11.28 20.77
N GLU A 385 -6.78 -10.44 21.32
CA GLU A 385 -7.68 -10.77 22.43
C GLU A 385 -9.10 -11.11 21.93
N ASN A 386 -9.95 -11.65 22.81
CA ASN A 386 -11.37 -11.98 22.53
C ASN A 386 -11.64 -13.05 21.44
N ARG A 387 -10.66 -13.89 21.14
CA ARG A 387 -10.75 -15.01 20.17
C ARG A 387 -11.88 -16.03 20.40
N GLN A 388 -12.29 -16.25 21.67
CA GLN A 388 -13.10 -17.41 22.07
C GLN A 388 -14.49 -17.50 21.43
N GLN A 389 -14.95 -16.47 20.71
CA GLN A 389 -16.26 -16.43 20.06
C GLN A 389 -16.22 -16.76 18.56
N MET A 390 -15.04 -16.98 17.98
CA MET A 390 -14.86 -17.32 16.57
C MET A 390 -14.34 -18.77 16.45
N ASN A 391 -14.70 -19.47 15.38
CA ASN A 391 -14.25 -20.85 15.10
C ASN A 391 -12.71 -20.93 15.07
N GLU A 392 -12.15 -22.15 14.98
CA GLU A 392 -10.70 -22.47 15.01
C GLU A 392 -9.81 -21.78 13.93
N PHE A 393 -10.38 -20.90 13.09
CA PHE A 393 -9.68 -20.25 11.99
C PHE A 393 -9.80 -18.72 12.10
N LEU A 394 -8.65 -18.05 12.16
CA LEU A 394 -8.52 -16.59 12.11
C LEU A 394 -7.30 -16.24 11.28
N GLU A 395 -7.51 -15.37 10.31
CA GLU A 395 -6.48 -14.70 9.53
C GLU A 395 -6.64 -13.21 9.73
N ILE A 396 -5.53 -12.54 9.98
CA ILE A 396 -5.49 -11.08 10.05
C ILE A 396 -4.49 -10.60 9.02
N TYR A 397 -4.95 -9.76 8.13
CA TYR A 397 -4.13 -9.10 7.13
C TYR A 397 -3.97 -7.64 7.52
N ILE A 398 -2.74 -7.16 7.66
CA ILE A 398 -2.43 -5.74 7.78
C ILE A 398 -2.19 -5.22 6.36
N ASN A 399 -3.08 -4.35 5.91
CA ASN A 399 -3.07 -3.81 4.56
C ASN A 399 -2.22 -2.54 4.48
N GLU A 400 -2.19 -1.75 5.56
CA GLU A 400 -1.50 -0.47 5.61
C GLU A 400 -1.10 -0.12 7.05
N ALA A 401 -0.01 0.64 7.20
CA ALA A 401 0.38 1.26 8.45
C ALA A 401 0.90 2.68 8.23
N TYR A 402 0.51 3.62 9.09
CA TYR A 402 0.91 5.03 8.98
C TYR A 402 1.02 5.69 10.34
N ILE A 403 1.72 6.82 10.40
CA ILE A 403 1.93 7.60 11.61
C ILE A 403 1.00 8.80 11.63
N LYS A 404 0.02 8.80 12.54
CA LYS A 404 -0.90 9.92 12.75
C LYS A 404 -0.19 11.20 13.20
N GLU A 405 -0.43 12.31 12.50
CA GLU A 405 0.07 13.66 12.79
C GLU A 405 -0.69 14.39 13.91
#